data_AF-A0A851ETI0-F1
#
_entry.id   AF-A0A851ETI0-F1
#
_cell.length_a   1.000
_cell.length_b   1.000
_cell.length_c   1.000
_cell.angle_alpha   90.00
_cell.angle_beta   90.00
_cell.angle_gamma   90.00
#
_symmetry.space_group_name_H-M   'P 1'
#
loop_
_entity.id
_entity.type
_entity.pdbx_description
1 polymer ?
#
loop_
_entity_poly.entity_id
_entity_poly.type
_entity_poly.pdbx_seq_one_letter_code
_entity_poly.pdbx_strand_id
1 'polypeptide(L)' 'ILMLVRNPKDTAVSYYHFCNNLPILPSFSSWDEYFADFMNGKLAWGSYFDYLVEWNKYIDNERIMTISYEELKE' A
#
# COMPACT_ATOMS: atom_id res chain seq x y z
N ILE A 1 12.30 -7.33 11.82
CA ILE A 1 11.07 -6.77 11.22
C ILE A 1 10.96 -7.37 9.83
N LEU A 2 9.82 -7.96 9.50
CA LEU A 2 9.54 -8.43 8.15
C LEU A 2 8.70 -7.36 7.44
N MET A 3 9.24 -6.78 6.37
CA MET A 3 8.58 -5.78 5.57
C MET A 3 8.05 -6.43 4.30
N LEU A 4 6.73 -6.43 4.14
CA LEU A 4 6.09 -6.88 2.92
C LEU A 4 5.92 -5.69 1.96
N VAL A 5 6.44 -5.81 0.75
CA VAL A 5 6.20 -4.87 -0.35
C VAL A 5 5.38 -5.55 -1.44
N ARG A 6 4.66 -4.78 -2.25
CA ARG A 6 3.82 -5.31 -3.34
C ARG A 6 3.80 -4.29 -4.45
N ASN A 7 3.63 -4.72 -5.70
CA ASN A 7 3.45 -3.80 -6.81
C ASN A 7 2.39 -2.73 -6.47
N PRO A 8 2.71 -1.42 -6.53
CA PRO A 8 1.80 -0.36 -6.12
C PRO A 8 0.51 -0.34 -6.93
N LYS A 9 0.53 -0.81 -8.19
CA LYS A 9 -0.68 -0.91 -9.03
C LYS A 9 -1.64 -1.95 -8.48
N ASP A 10 -1.12 -3.11 -8.10
CA ASP A 10 -1.93 -4.19 -7.52
C ASP A 10 -2.39 -3.84 -6.11
N THR A 11 -1.55 -3.15 -5.34
CA THR A 11 -1.91 -2.59 -4.03
C THR A 11 -3.06 -1.59 -4.16
N ALA A 12 -3.00 -0.67 -5.13
CA ALA A 12 -4.06 0.30 -5.36
C ALA A 12 -5.41 -0.39 -5.67
N VAL A 13 -5.43 -1.38 -6.57
CA VAL A 13 -6.65 -2.13 -6.90
C VAL A 13 -7.19 -2.89 -5.70
N SER A 14 -6.31 -3.59 -4.99
CA SER A 14 -6.68 -4.35 -3.79
C SER A 14 -7.27 -3.45 -2.71
N TYR A 15 -6.68 -2.27 -2.50
CA TYR A 15 -7.09 -1.35 -1.44
C TYR A 15 -8.40 -0.62 -1.77
N TYR A 16 -8.67 -0.34 -3.05
CA TYR A 16 -9.99 0.14 -3.51
C TYR A 16 -11.12 -0.81 -3.09
N HIS A 17 -10.96 -2.11 -3.37
CA HIS A 17 -11.94 -3.12 -2.98
C HIS A 17 -12.06 -3.25 -1.46
N PHE A 18 -10.95 -3.15 -0.74
CA PHE A 18 -10.95 -3.20 0.72
C PHE A 18 -11.71 -2.02 1.35
N CYS A 19 -11.46 -0.78 0.89
CA CYS A 19 -12.20 0.41 1.36
C CYS A 19 -13.72 0.26 1.12
N ASN A 20 -14.11 -0.24 -0.05
CA ASN A 20 -15.52 -0.39 -0.42
C ASN A 20 -16.23 -1.55 0.29
N ASN A 21 -15.50 -2.56 0.75
CA ASN A 21 -16.06 -3.73 1.43
C ASN A 21 -16.00 -3.62 2.97
N LEU A 22 -15.25 -2.66 3.51
CA LEU A 22 -15.06 -2.51 4.95
C LEU A 22 -15.86 -1.30 5.49
N PRO A 23 -16.97 -1.51 6.22
CA PRO A 23 -17.89 -0.42 6.61
C PRO A 23 -17.31 0.69 7.49
N ILE A 24 -16.14 0.47 8.11
CA ILE A 24 -15.48 1.46 8.96
C ILE A 24 -14.62 2.45 8.16
N LEU A 25 -14.41 2.21 6.86
CA LEU A 25 -13.66 3.09 5.98
C LEU A 25 -14.61 3.89 5.08
N PRO A 26 -14.19 5.08 4.60
CA PRO A 26 -14.88 5.74 3.53
C PRO A 26 -14.93 4.83 2.30
N SER A 27 -16.14 4.66 1.74
CA SER A 27 -16.30 4.06 0.42
C SER A 27 -16.11 5.12 -0.65
N PHE A 28 -15.62 4.69 -1.80
CA PHE A 28 -15.37 5.54 -2.96
C PHE A 28 -16.44 5.27 -4.01
N SER A 29 -16.99 6.35 -4.56
CA SER A 29 -18.06 6.27 -5.57
C SER A 29 -17.55 5.88 -6.96
N SER A 30 -16.26 6.16 -7.21
CA SER A 30 -15.59 5.86 -8.48
C SER A 30 -14.12 5.52 -8.27
N TRP A 31 -13.54 4.84 -9.26
CA TRP A 31 -12.10 4.55 -9.29
C TRP A 31 -11.25 5.81 -9.36
N ASP A 32 -11.64 6.81 -10.15
CA ASP A 32 -10.84 8.02 -10.37
C ASP A 32 -10.72 8.87 -9.10
N GLU A 33 -11.81 8.98 -8.33
CA GLU A 33 -11.82 9.62 -7.01
C GLU A 33 -10.83 8.91 -6.06
N TYR A 34 -10.98 7.59 -5.93
CA TYR A 34 -10.07 6.79 -5.10
C TYR A 34 -8.62 6.91 -5.54
N PHE A 35 -8.35 6.81 -6.84
CA PHE A 35 -6.99 6.79 -7.36
C PHE A 35 -6.30 8.14 -7.15
N ALA A 36 -7.03 9.26 -7.29
CA ALA A 36 -6.52 10.57 -6.93
C ALA A 36 -6.12 10.62 -5.44
N ASP A 37 -6.95 10.10 -4.54
CA ASP A 37 -6.63 10.06 -3.11
C ASP A 37 -5.49 9.12 -2.77
N PHE A 38 -5.41 7.95 -3.41
CA PHE A 38 -4.28 7.01 -3.30
C PHE A 38 -2.96 7.70 -3.67
N MET A 39 -2.93 8.40 -4.81
CA MET A 39 -1.74 9.09 -5.31
C MET A 39 -1.34 10.29 -4.43
N ASN A 40 -2.30 10.93 -3.77
CA ASN A 40 -2.06 12.05 -2.87
C ASN A 40 -1.90 11.63 -1.40
N GLY A 41 -1.91 10.33 -1.08
CA GLY A 41 -1.81 9.82 0.28
C GLY A 41 -2.98 10.20 1.18
N LYS A 42 -4.16 10.48 0.62
CA LYS A 42 -5.39 10.87 1.33
C LYS A 42 -6.25 9.66 1.72
N LEU A 43 -5.63 8.51 1.93
CA LEU A 43 -6.29 7.29 2.37
C LEU A 43 -6.00 7.01 3.85
N ALA A 44 -6.68 6.02 4.43
CA ALA A 44 -6.28 5.53 5.74
C ALA A 44 -4.82 5.03 5.66
N TRP A 45 -4.05 5.30 6.71
CA TRP A 45 -2.60 5.04 6.78
C TRP A 45 -1.70 5.86 5.85
N GLY A 46 -2.25 6.78 5.06
CA GLY A 46 -1.48 7.76 4.29
C GLY A 46 -0.91 7.26 2.97
N SER A 47 0.22 7.83 2.54
CA SER A 47 0.86 7.54 1.25
C SER A 47 1.63 6.22 1.28
N TYR A 48 1.28 5.33 0.34
CA TYR A 48 2.04 4.11 0.10
C TYR A 48 3.48 4.39 -0.32
N PHE A 49 3.70 5.46 -1.09
CA PHE A 49 5.03 5.84 -1.56
C PHE A 49 5.89 6.40 -0.44
N ASP A 50 5.30 7.20 0.46
CA ASP A 50 6.04 7.73 1.62
C ASP A 50 6.44 6.59 2.56
N TYR A 51 5.57 5.60 2.74
CA TYR A 51 5.90 4.35 3.44
C TYR A 51 7.12 3.67 2.81
N LEU A 52 7.13 3.46 1.49
CA LEU A 52 8.27 2.82 0.81
C LEU A 52 9.56 3.65 0.94
N VAL A 53 9.48 4.97 0.76
CA VAL A 53 10.64 5.86 0.86
C VAL A 53 11.22 5.88 2.27
N GLU A 54 10.36 5.93 3.30
CA GLU A 54 10.80 5.92 4.69
C GLU A 54 11.51 4.61 5.03
N TRP A 55 10.92 3.49 4.64
CA TRP A 55 11.46 2.17 4.93
C TRP A 55 12.70 1.82 4.13
N ASN A 56 12.84 2.37 2.92
CA ASN A 56 14.04 2.20 2.11
C ASN A 56 15.32 2.70 2.83
N LYS A 57 15.20 3.65 3.76
CA LYS A 57 16.33 4.12 4.60
C LYS A 57 16.93 3.03 5.48
N TYR A 58 16.20 1.94 5.72
CA TYR A 58 16.60 0.86 6.62
C TYR A 58 16.78 -0.49 5.91
N ILE A 59 16.82 -0.49 4.57
CA ILE A 59 16.86 -1.73 3.77
C ILE A 59 18.11 -2.57 4.04
N ASP A 60 19.23 -1.92 4.40
CA ASP A 60 20.51 -2.57 4.71
C ASP A 60 20.65 -2.98 6.20
N ASN A 61 19.63 -2.74 7.02
CA ASN A 61 19.67 -3.13 8.42
C ASN A 61 19.48 -4.64 8.56
N GLU A 62 20.45 -5.35 9.15
CA GLU A 62 20.42 -6.80 9.34
C GLU A 62 19.20 -7.32 10.12
N ARG A 63 18.51 -6.47 10.88
CA ARG A 63 17.28 -6.83 11.60
C ARG A 63 16.00 -6.59 10.79
N ILE A 64 16.11 -6.14 9.55
CA ILE A 64 15.00 -5.89 8.63
C ILE A 64 15.15 -6.84 7.45
N MET A 65 14.10 -7.60 7.19
CA MET A 65 13.99 -8.47 6.02
C MET A 65 12.86 -7.94 5.16
N THR A 66 13.16 -7.59 3.91
CA THR A 66 12.15 -7.17 2.93
C THR A 66 11.82 -8.33 2.03
N ILE A 67 10.53 -8.57 1.83
CA ILE A 67 10.00 -9.59 0.93
C ILE A 67 8.90 -8.96 0.08
N SER A 68 8.85 -9.29 -1.20
CA SER A 68 7.75 -8.89 -2.06
C SER A 68 6.62 -9.90 -2.04
N TYR A 69 5.38 -9.45 -2.19
CA TYR A 69 4.22 -10.31 -2.35
C TYR A 69 4.35 -11.19 -3.60
N GLU A 70 5.02 -10.69 -4.63
CA GLU A 70 5.28 -11.38 -5.88
C GLU A 70 6.19 -12.60 -5.68
N GLU A 71 7.26 -12.49 -4.89
CA GLU A 71 8.15 -13.62 -4.52
C GLU A 71 7.42 -14.71 -3.72
N LEU A 72 6.39 -14.35 -2.96
CA LEU A 72 5.58 -15.32 -2.21
C LEU A 72 4.60 -16.10 -3.10
N LYS A 73 4.34 -15.61 -4.31
CA LYS A 73 3.35 -16.17 -5.23
C LYS A 73 3.96 -17.22 -6.16
N GLU A 74 5.28 -17.24 -6.26
CA GLU A 74 6.07 -18.26 -6.95
C GLU A 74 6.30 -19.49 -6.05
#